data_AF-A0A2X3F5E9-F1
#
_entry.id   AF-A0A2X3F5E9-F1
#
_cell.length_a   1.000
_cell.length_b   1.000
_cell.length_c   1.000
_cell.angle_alpha   90.00
_cell.angle_beta   90.00
_cell.angle_gamma   90.00
#
_symmetry.space_group_name_H-M   'P 1'
#
loop_
_entity.id
_entity.type
_entity.pdbx_description
1 polymer ?
#
loop_
_entity_poly.entity_id
_entity_poly.type
_entity_poly.pdbx_seq_one_letter_code
_entity_poly.pdbx_strand_id
1 'polypeptide(L)'
;MLYHLASRGIEYDLLPWCQQHSLPVMAYCPLAQAGRLRDGLFQHSDIINMANARGITVAQLLLAWVIRHPGVLAIPKAASIEHVVQNAAALDIVLSGEELAQLDRLYPPPQRKTRLDMV
;
A
#
# COMPACT_ATOMS: atom_id res chain seq x y z
N MET A 1 4.28 9.43 -6.92
CA MET A 1 5.51 8.85 -6.34
C MET A 1 5.31 7.35 -6.15
N LEU A 2 6.36 6.55 -6.24
CA LEU A 2 6.26 5.11 -6.02
C LEU A 2 5.97 4.89 -4.54
N TYR A 3 4.86 4.23 -4.23
CA TYR A 3 4.51 3.94 -2.85
C TYR A 3 3.59 2.72 -2.76
N HIS A 4 4.04 1.72 -2.02
CA HIS A 4 3.32 0.49 -1.70
C HIS A 4 3.95 -0.15 -0.45
N LEU A 5 3.32 -1.19 0.11
CA LEU A 5 3.78 -1.79 1.38
C LEU A 5 5.28 -2.18 1.38
N ALA A 6 5.78 -2.71 0.25
CA ALA A 6 7.18 -3.08 0.11
C ALA A 6 8.14 -1.95 -0.36
N SER A 7 7.66 -0.71 -0.52
CA SER A 7 8.48 0.48 -0.80
C SER A 7 7.90 1.68 -0.06
N ARG A 8 8.48 1.93 1.12
CA ARG A 8 7.99 2.88 2.13
C ARG A 8 8.90 4.09 2.30
N GLY A 9 9.90 4.27 1.44
CA GLY A 9 10.96 5.27 1.63
C GLY A 9 10.43 6.70 1.85
N ILE A 10 9.35 7.06 1.15
CA ILE A 10 8.74 8.39 1.27
C ILE A 10 8.18 8.68 2.67
N GLU A 11 7.91 7.67 3.49
CA GLU A 11 7.38 7.86 4.85
C GLU A 11 8.37 8.59 5.79
N TYR A 12 9.67 8.55 5.49
CA TYR A 12 10.70 9.16 6.34
C TYR A 12 10.74 10.69 6.25
N ASP A 13 10.71 11.23 5.02
CA ASP A 13 10.93 12.67 4.77
C ASP A 13 9.84 13.28 3.86
N LEU A 14 9.60 12.68 2.70
CA LEU A 14 8.83 13.29 1.62
C LEU A 14 7.32 13.34 1.90
N LEU A 15 6.73 12.27 2.43
CA LEU A 15 5.31 12.23 2.78
C LEU A 15 4.99 13.20 3.94
N PRO A 16 5.76 13.24 5.05
CA PRO A 16 5.61 14.28 6.07
C PRO A 16 5.73 15.71 5.50
N TRP A 17 6.70 15.94 4.60
CA TRP A 17 6.86 17.25 3.96
C TRP A 17 5.63 17.64 3.12
N CYS A 18 5.10 16.72 2.31
CA CYS A 18 3.88 16.95 1.54
C CYS A 18 2.67 17.24 2.44
N GLN A 19 2.52 16.51 3.53
CA GLN A 19 1.43 16.72 4.50
C GLN A 19 1.51 18.09 5.17
N GLN A 20 2.70 18.54 5.56
CA GLN A 20 2.90 19.88 6.14
C GLN A 20 2.52 21.01 5.18
N HIS A 21 2.61 20.78 3.87
CA HIS A 21 2.28 21.77 2.83
C HIS A 21 0.90 21.55 2.21
N SER A 22 0.06 20.68 2.79
CA SER A 22 -1.26 20.32 2.26
C SER A 22 -1.22 19.86 0.80
N LEU A 23 -0.14 19.18 0.40
CA LEU A 23 0.08 18.70 -0.96
C LEU A 23 -0.29 17.21 -1.05
N PRO A 24 -1.33 16.82 -1.78
CA PRO A 24 -1.69 15.41 -1.91
C PRO A 24 -0.64 14.63 -2.70
N VAL A 25 -0.45 13.37 -2.31
CA VAL A 25 0.48 12.42 -2.92
C VAL A 25 -0.29 11.42 -3.76
N MET A 26 0.02 11.35 -5.06
CA MET A 26 -0.43 10.25 -5.90
C MET A 26 0.55 9.06 -5.79
N ALA A 27 0.10 7.93 -5.27
CA ALA A 27 0.86 6.69 -5.13
C ALA A 27 0.74 5.85 -6.40
N TYR A 28 1.80 5.82 -7.21
CA TYR A 28 1.89 4.96 -8.39
C TYR A 28 2.50 3.60 -8.03
N CYS A 29 2.17 2.58 -8.85
CA CYS A 29 2.48 1.18 -8.56
C CYS A 29 2.01 0.70 -7.17
N PRO A 30 0.78 1.03 -6.71
CA PRO A 30 0.34 0.76 -5.33
C PRO A 30 0.26 -0.75 -5.00
N LEU A 31 0.23 -1.61 -6.02
CA LEU A 31 0.22 -3.07 -5.89
C LEU A 31 1.57 -3.71 -6.27
N ALA A 32 2.67 -2.96 -6.30
CA ALA A 32 3.99 -3.45 -6.73
C ALA A 32 3.95 -4.15 -8.12
N GLN A 33 3.11 -3.66 -9.03
CA GLN A 33 2.77 -4.32 -10.31
C GLN A 33 2.28 -5.79 -10.17
N ALA A 34 1.36 -6.03 -9.23
CA ALA A 34 0.90 -7.36 -8.83
C ALA A 34 2.05 -8.25 -8.30
N GLY A 35 2.93 -7.66 -7.49
CA GLY A 35 4.07 -8.34 -6.89
C GLY A 35 5.34 -8.41 -7.76
N ARG A 36 5.30 -8.03 -9.05
CA ARG A 36 6.48 -8.09 -9.93
C ARG A 36 7.65 -7.20 -9.50
N LEU A 37 7.40 -6.10 -8.80
CA LEU A 37 8.46 -5.22 -8.32
C LEU A 37 9.17 -5.77 -7.07
N ARG A 38 8.51 -6.66 -6.33
CA ARG A 38 9.03 -7.27 -5.10
C ARG A 38 8.46 -8.68 -4.97
N ASP A 39 9.29 -9.65 -5.35
CA ASP A 39 8.97 -11.07 -5.23
C ASP A 39 8.43 -11.39 -3.83
N GLY A 40 7.31 -12.11 -3.79
CA GLY A 40 6.74 -12.62 -2.56
C GLY A 40 5.68 -11.74 -1.91
N LEU A 41 5.45 -10.48 -2.31
CA LEU A 41 4.44 -9.63 -1.65
C LEU A 41 3.03 -10.23 -1.73
N PHE A 42 2.65 -10.79 -2.88
CA PHE A 42 1.35 -11.45 -3.07
C PHE A 42 1.35 -12.91 -2.58
N GLN A 43 2.52 -13.49 -2.35
CA GLN A 43 2.71 -14.88 -1.93
C GLN A 43 3.01 -15.01 -0.43
N HIS A 44 3.10 -13.90 0.31
CA HIS A 44 3.44 -13.89 1.72
C HIS A 44 2.30 -14.48 2.55
N SER A 45 2.55 -15.60 3.23
CA SER A 45 1.53 -16.36 3.97
C SER A 45 0.75 -15.50 4.96
N ASP A 46 1.42 -14.62 5.71
CA ASP A 46 0.73 -13.75 6.68
C ASP A 46 -0.20 -12.71 6.02
N ILE A 47 0.17 -12.19 4.84
CA ILE A 47 -0.68 -11.24 4.09
C ILE A 47 -1.90 -11.98 3.54
N ILE A 48 -1.69 -13.18 2.99
CA ILE A 48 -2.77 -14.05 2.50
C ILE A 48 -3.73 -14.40 3.66
N ASN A 49 -3.20 -14.80 4.81
CA ASN A 49 -4.00 -15.14 5.99
C ASN A 49 -4.79 -13.94 6.52
N MET A 50 -4.19 -12.75 6.56
CA MET A 50 -4.87 -11.52 6.95
C MET A 50 -6.02 -11.16 5.98
N ALA A 51 -5.78 -11.26 4.68
CA ALA A 51 -6.81 -11.02 3.68
C ALA A 51 -7.96 -12.04 3.79
N ASN A 52 -7.62 -13.33 3.96
CA ASN A 52 -8.59 -14.42 4.14
C ASN A 52 -9.42 -14.26 5.41
N ALA A 53 -8.81 -13.85 6.53
CA ALA A 53 -9.51 -13.62 7.79
C ALA A 53 -10.61 -12.55 7.68
N ARG A 54 -10.47 -11.63 6.71
CA ARG A 54 -11.47 -10.60 6.38
C ARG A 54 -12.38 -10.95 5.20
N GLY A 55 -12.12 -12.05 4.49
CA GLY A 55 -12.81 -12.38 3.25
C GLY A 55 -12.57 -11.37 2.12
N ILE A 56 -11.40 -10.71 2.10
CA ILE A 56 -11.00 -9.75 1.06
C ILE A 56 -9.82 -10.31 0.24
N THR A 57 -9.54 -9.72 -0.91
CA THR A 57 -8.33 -10.07 -1.68
C THR A 57 -7.09 -9.39 -1.12
N VAL A 58 -5.90 -9.96 -1.40
CA VAL A 58 -4.61 -9.31 -1.07
C VAL A 58 -4.50 -7.94 -1.73
N ALA A 59 -4.99 -7.77 -2.96
CA ALA A 59 -4.97 -6.48 -3.64
C ALA A 59 -5.79 -5.43 -2.89
N GLN A 60 -6.96 -5.80 -2.37
CA GLN A 60 -7.79 -4.93 -1.54
C GLN A 60 -7.09 -4.53 -0.24
N LEU A 61 -6.48 -5.51 0.46
CA LEU A 61 -5.70 -5.26 1.67
C LEU A 61 -4.54 -4.27 1.42
N LEU A 62 -3.78 -4.47 0.35
CA LEU A 62 -2.66 -3.60 -0.01
C LEU A 62 -3.12 -2.20 -0.41
N LEU A 63 -4.22 -2.08 -1.15
CA LEU A 63 -4.78 -0.77 -1.51
C LEU A 63 -5.29 -0.01 -0.30
N ALA A 64 -6.03 -0.67 0.58
CA ALA A 64 -6.48 -0.10 1.86
C ALA A 64 -5.30 0.39 2.70
N TRP A 65 -4.21 -0.39 2.72
CA TRP A 65 -2.98 0.03 3.39
C TRP A 65 -2.35 1.29 2.74
N VAL A 66 -2.29 1.37 1.41
CA VAL A 66 -1.68 2.54 0.72
C VAL A 66 -2.44 3.83 1.04
N ILE A 67 -3.77 3.78 1.06
CA ILE A 67 -4.63 4.96 1.27
C ILE A 67 -4.94 5.24 2.75
N ARG A 68 -4.33 4.50 3.68
CA ARG A 68 -4.59 4.63 5.13
C ARG A 68 -4.27 6.03 5.69
N HIS A 69 -3.36 6.75 5.04
CA HIS A 69 -2.98 8.10 5.43
C HIS A 69 -3.81 9.13 4.66
N PRO A 70 -4.37 10.15 5.34
CA PRO A 70 -4.96 11.30 4.67
C PRO A 70 -3.98 11.93 3.68
N GLY A 71 -4.49 12.35 2.52
CA GLY A 71 -3.68 12.99 1.48
C GLY A 71 -2.91 12.02 0.57
N VAL A 72 -3.12 10.70 0.67
CA VAL A 72 -2.55 9.71 -0.27
C VAL A 72 -3.64 9.17 -1.19
N LEU A 73 -3.41 9.25 -2.50
CA LEU A 73 -4.30 8.78 -3.55
C LEU A 73 -3.63 7.65 -4.35
N ALA A 74 -4.12 6.42 -4.21
CA ALA A 74 -3.62 5.29 -4.99
C ALA A 74 -4.19 5.31 -6.42
N ILE A 75 -3.34 5.05 -7.42
CA ILE A 75 -3.75 4.95 -8.84
C ILE A 75 -3.50 3.54 -9.40
N PRO A 76 -4.20 2.49 -8.92
CA PRO A 76 -4.04 1.15 -9.43
C PRO A 76 -4.58 1.04 -10.86
N LYS A 77 -3.80 0.40 -11.74
CA LYS A 77 -4.28 0.03 -13.08
C LYS A 77 -4.93 -1.35 -13.03
N ALA A 78 -6.13 -1.46 -13.57
CA ALA A 78 -6.82 -2.72 -13.82
C ALA A 78 -7.23 -2.81 -15.30
N ALA A 79 -7.19 -4.02 -15.88
CA ALA A 79 -7.70 -4.29 -17.23
C ALA A 79 -8.97 -5.15 -17.23
N SER A 80 -9.28 -5.80 -16.10
CA SER A 80 -10.51 -6.57 -15.92
C SER A 80 -11.50 -5.76 -15.06
N ILE A 81 -12.79 -5.90 -15.38
CA ILE A 81 -13.87 -5.28 -14.61
C ILE A 81 -13.86 -5.79 -13.17
N GLU A 82 -13.60 -7.09 -12.97
CA GLU A 82 -13.48 -7.69 -11.64
C GLU A 82 -12.45 -6.97 -10.77
N HIS A 83 -11.25 -6.70 -11.29
CA HIS A 83 -10.24 -5.96 -10.55
C HIS A 83 -10.64 -4.49 -10.31
N VAL A 84 -11.36 -3.86 -11.24
CA VAL A 84 -11.88 -2.49 -11.02
C VAL A 84 -12.83 -2.47 -9.82
N VAL A 85 -13.76 -3.44 -9.76
CA VAL A 85 -14.72 -3.57 -8.66
C VAL A 85 -14.00 -3.84 -7.34
N GLN A 86 -13.02 -4.76 -7.33
CA GLN A 86 -12.22 -5.04 -6.14
C GLN A 86 -11.44 -3.81 -5.68
N ASN A 87 -10.79 -3.08 -6.60
CA ASN A 87 -10.05 -1.86 -6.27
C ASN A 87 -10.95 -0.79 -5.66
N ALA A 88 -12.17 -0.63 -6.18
CA ALA A 88 -13.15 0.32 -5.63
C ALA A 88 -13.59 -0.09 -4.22
N ALA A 89 -13.91 -1.37 -4.01
CA ALA A 89 -14.32 -1.90 -2.70
C ALA A 89 -13.21 -1.81 -1.62
N ALA A 90 -11.95 -1.56 -2.00
CA ALA A 90 -10.88 -1.30 -1.05
C ALA A 90 -11.07 0.01 -0.26
N LEU A 91 -11.89 0.94 -0.77
CA LEU A 91 -12.24 2.20 -0.07
C LEU A 91 -13.04 1.96 1.21
N ASP A 92 -13.80 0.87 1.27
CA ASP A 92 -14.66 0.53 2.41
C ASP A 92 -13.89 -0.20 3.54
N ILE A 93 -12.59 -0.44 3.35
CA ILE A 93 -11.76 -1.22 4.26
C ILE A 93 -11.02 -0.30 5.20
N VAL A 94 -11.35 -0.39 6.49
CA VAL A 94 -10.57 0.22 7.58
C VAL A 94 -9.70 -0.84 8.24
N LEU A 95 -8.38 -0.68 8.17
CA LEU A 95 -7.43 -1.55 8.86
C LEU A 95 -7.32 -1.17 10.33
N SER A 96 -7.35 -2.18 11.20
CA SER A 96 -7.16 -2.01 12.64
C SER A 96 -5.70 -1.69 12.98
N GLY A 97 -5.46 -1.14 14.17
CA GLY A 97 -4.10 -0.88 14.66
C GLY A 97 -3.27 -2.16 14.78
N GLU A 98 -3.88 -3.31 15.08
CA GLU A 98 -3.20 -4.60 15.15
C GLU A 98 -2.75 -5.07 13.76
N GLU A 99 -3.62 -4.97 12.76
CA GLU A 99 -3.29 -5.30 11.36
C GLU A 99 -2.18 -4.40 10.84
N LEU A 100 -2.24 -3.09 11.12
CA LEU A 100 -1.19 -2.15 10.75
C LEU A 100 0.14 -2.48 11.44
N ALA A 101 0.12 -2.79 12.74
CA ALA A 101 1.31 -3.19 13.47
C ALA A 101 1.90 -4.52 12.94
N GLN A 102 1.06 -5.45 12.50
CA GLN A 102 1.53 -6.67 11.85
C GLN A 102 2.18 -6.36 10.50
N LEU A 103 1.57 -5.51 9.67
CA LEU A 103 2.15 -5.09 8.39
C LEU A 103 3.47 -4.34 8.58
N ASP A 104 3.60 -3.52 9.63
CA ASP A 104 4.87 -2.87 9.99
C ASP A 104 5.94 -3.87 10.42
N ARG A 105 5.60 -4.98 11.08
CA ARG A 105 6.57 -6.03 11.41
C ARG A 105 7.06 -6.76 10.17
N LEU A 106 6.19 -7.02 9.20
CA LEU A 106 6.53 -7.70 7.94
C LEU A 106 7.33 -6.80 7.00
N TYR A 107 6.95 -5.52 6.92
CA TYR A 107 7.58 -4.51 6.06
C TYR A 107 7.88 -3.25 6.87
N PRO A 108 9.00 -3.20 7.60
CA PRO A 108 9.30 -2.09 8.49
C PRO A 108 9.34 -0.73 7.77
N PRO A 109 8.85 0.35 8.41
CA PRO A 109 9.03 1.70 7.90
C PRO A 109 10.53 2.08 7.87
N PRO A 110 10.94 3.01 7.00
CA PRO A 110 12.32 3.45 6.90
C PRO A 110 12.78 4.14 8.19
N GLN A 111 13.94 3.73 8.71
CA GLN A 111 14.58 4.34 9.90
C GLN A 111 15.60 5.44 9.55
N ARG A 112 15.83 5.66 8.25
CA ARG A 112 16.74 6.68 7.71
C ARG A 112 16.27 7.11 6.33
N LYS A 113 16.76 8.27 5.87
CA LYS A 113 16.55 8.72 4.50
C LYS A 113 17.03 7.68 3.49
N THR A 114 16.18 7.39 2.51
CA THR A 114 16.48 6.49 1.39
C THR A 114 16.44 7.26 0.08
N ARG A 115 17.05 6.69 -0.98
CA ARG A 115 16.84 7.22 -2.33
C ARG A 115 15.36 7.08 -2.68
N LEU A 116 14.83 8.02 -3.45
CA LEU A 116 13.47 7.93 -3.97
C LEU A 116 13.38 6.77 -4.97
N ASP A 117 12.50 5.81 -4.70
CA ASP A 117 12.25 4.68 -5.59
C ASP A 117 11.51 5.15 -6.86
N MET A 118 11.94 4.61 -8.00
CA MET A 118 11.38 4.89 -9.33
C MET A 118 11.44 3.63 -10.20
N VAL A 119 10.48 3.47 -11.13
CA VAL A 119 10.45 2.42 -12.17
C VAL A 119 10.10 2.99 -13.53
#